data_AF-A0AAW2M892-F1
#
_entry.id   AF-A0AAW2M892-F1
#
_cell.length_a   1.000
_cell.length_b   1.000
_cell.length_c   1.000
_cell.angle_alpha   90.00
_cell.angle_beta   90.00
_cell.angle_gamma   90.00
#
_symmetry.space_group_name_H-M   'P 1'
#
loop_
_entity.id
_entity.type
_entity.pdbx_description
1 polymer ?
#
loop_
_entity_poly.entity_id
_entity_poly.type
_entity_poly.pdbx_seq_one_letter_code
_entity_poly.pdbx_strand_id
1 'polypeptide(L)'
;MRNFRSISINTKDKTAWVEVGTTLGQLYHTIARHSKTLAFTAGVCPTVGVGGHISGGGYGMMSRKHSIAADHIIDAKVLNADGHIVYRRSMGEDLFWAIRGGGTTSFGIVLAFKLQLVTIPGTVTVFNVSRTSEQNATNLVHKWQYTADKIDRNLLLRLFLRSITSPIHGNRTIQATFNTLYLGRVHDLLPIMQEKFPELGLLPEDCIEMSWIESVLYFAGLRNESFDILLSRIPTGIYSPVYFKGKSDYVRQPIL
;
A
#
# COMPACT_ATOMS: atom_id res chain seq x y z
N MET A 1 -13.15 -12.32 -12.93
CA MET A 1 -13.59 -13.27 -11.88
C MET A 1 -14.41 -12.61 -10.75
N ARG A 2 -15.36 -11.70 -11.05
CA ARG A 2 -16.03 -10.85 -10.04
C ARG A 2 -16.84 -11.59 -8.96
N ASN A 3 -17.24 -12.84 -9.22
CA ASN A 3 -18.03 -13.66 -8.31
C ASN A 3 -17.18 -14.56 -7.39
N PHE A 4 -15.88 -14.72 -7.68
CA PHE A 4 -14.93 -15.45 -6.83
C PHE A 4 -14.31 -14.45 -5.84
N ARG A 5 -15.00 -14.22 -4.73
CA ARG A 5 -14.68 -13.14 -3.77
C ARG A 5 -14.75 -13.57 -2.30
N SER A 6 -14.68 -14.87 -2.05
CA SER A 6 -14.71 -15.43 -0.70
C SER A 6 -13.41 -15.13 0.02
N ILE A 7 -13.52 -14.85 1.31
CA ILE A 7 -12.40 -14.57 2.20
C ILE A 7 -12.61 -15.42 3.46
N SER A 8 -11.62 -16.23 3.82
CA SER A 8 -11.61 -17.01 5.06
C SER A 8 -10.35 -16.68 5.85
N ILE A 9 -10.53 -16.20 7.08
CA ILE A 9 -9.43 -15.76 7.96
C ILE A 9 -9.27 -16.73 9.10
N ASN A 10 -8.02 -17.13 9.36
CA ASN A 10 -7.61 -17.81 10.58
C ASN A 10 -6.67 -16.88 11.35
N THR A 11 -7.18 -16.28 12.43
CA THR A 11 -6.43 -15.32 13.26
C THR A 11 -5.35 -15.99 14.11
N LYS A 12 -5.51 -17.28 14.47
CA LYS A 12 -4.51 -18.04 15.24
C LYS A 12 -3.26 -18.28 14.42
N ASP A 13 -3.44 -18.77 13.19
CA ASP A 13 -2.33 -19.05 12.26
C ASP A 13 -1.89 -17.79 11.50
N LYS A 14 -2.63 -16.68 11.66
CA LYS A 14 -2.43 -15.43 10.93
C LYS A 14 -2.44 -15.66 9.42
N THR A 15 -3.40 -16.44 8.92
CA THR A 15 -3.52 -16.72 7.48
C THR A 15 -4.89 -16.34 6.93
N ALA A 16 -4.95 -16.08 5.63
CA ALA A 16 -6.20 -15.84 4.93
C ALA A 16 -6.24 -16.54 3.57
N TRP A 17 -7.29 -17.30 3.29
CA TRP A 17 -7.61 -17.71 1.92
C TRP A 17 -8.46 -16.62 1.27
N VAL A 18 -8.03 -16.14 0.11
CA VAL A 18 -8.64 -15.00 -0.60
C VAL A 18 -8.83 -15.35 -2.06
N GLU A 19 -10.07 -15.39 -2.52
CA GLU A 19 -10.37 -15.55 -3.94
C GLU A 19 -9.97 -14.29 -4.74
N VAL A 20 -9.46 -14.50 -5.95
CA VAL A 20 -8.78 -13.44 -6.73
C VAL A 20 -9.68 -12.31 -7.24
N GLY A 21 -11.00 -12.50 -7.22
CA GLY A 21 -11.99 -11.49 -7.59
C GLY A 21 -12.28 -10.47 -6.49
N THR A 22 -11.81 -10.73 -5.26
CA THR A 22 -11.82 -9.81 -4.13
C THR A 22 -11.03 -8.53 -4.44
N THR A 23 -11.47 -7.39 -3.91
CA THR A 23 -10.68 -6.13 -3.95
C THR A 23 -9.81 -5.96 -2.70
N LEU A 24 -8.76 -5.15 -2.76
CA LEU A 24 -7.91 -4.86 -1.61
C LEU A 24 -8.72 -4.30 -0.43
N GLY A 25 -9.68 -3.41 -0.70
CA GLY A 25 -10.59 -2.87 0.32
C GLY A 25 -11.40 -3.95 1.03
N GLN A 26 -11.96 -4.92 0.29
CA GLN A 26 -12.70 -6.04 0.85
C GLN A 26 -11.81 -6.94 1.72
N LEU A 27 -10.56 -7.17 1.30
CA LEU A 27 -9.56 -7.89 2.09
C LEU A 27 -9.25 -7.16 3.39
N TYR A 28 -8.93 -5.87 3.32
CA TYR A 28 -8.57 -5.06 4.49
C TYR A 28 -9.73 -4.93 5.48
N HIS A 29 -10.94 -4.68 4.99
CA HIS A 29 -12.16 -4.66 5.79
C HIS A 29 -12.36 -5.97 6.54
N THR A 30 -12.25 -7.09 5.83
CA THR A 30 -12.45 -8.42 6.44
C THR A 30 -11.38 -8.70 7.49
N ILE A 31 -10.11 -8.37 7.25
CA ILE A 31 -9.04 -8.50 8.25
C ILE A 31 -9.34 -7.66 9.49
N ALA A 32 -9.67 -6.38 9.32
CA ALA A 32 -9.93 -5.45 10.41
C ALA A 32 -11.13 -5.88 11.28
N ARG A 33 -12.14 -6.53 10.68
CA ARG A 33 -13.27 -7.13 11.41
C ARG A 33 -12.86 -8.30 12.31
N HIS A 34 -11.80 -9.03 11.96
CA HIS A 34 -11.35 -10.20 12.71
C HIS A 34 -10.25 -9.87 13.72
N SER A 35 -9.43 -8.85 13.47
CA SER A 35 -8.36 -8.44 14.38
C SER A 35 -7.94 -6.98 14.17
N LYS A 36 -7.67 -6.28 15.28
CA LYS A 36 -7.09 -4.93 15.29
C LYS A 36 -5.57 -4.90 15.14
N THR A 37 -4.91 -6.06 15.23
CA THR A 37 -3.45 -6.19 15.24
C THR A 37 -2.90 -7.04 14.08
N LEU A 38 -3.78 -7.48 13.17
CA LEU A 38 -3.38 -8.12 11.92
C LEU A 38 -3.66 -7.20 10.74
N ALA A 39 -2.79 -7.30 9.73
CA ALA A 39 -2.91 -6.57 8.49
C ALA A 39 -2.34 -7.39 7.32
N PHE A 40 -2.47 -6.85 6.11
CA PHE A 40 -1.82 -7.40 4.93
C PHE A 40 -1.10 -6.29 4.15
N THR A 41 0.14 -6.54 3.72
CA THR A 41 0.96 -5.58 2.98
C THR A 41 0.60 -5.60 1.50
N ALA A 42 -0.13 -4.60 1.03
CA ALA A 42 -0.46 -4.42 -0.39
C ALA A 42 -0.80 -2.95 -0.70
N GLY A 43 -1.33 -2.69 -1.89
CA GLY A 43 -1.61 -1.36 -2.42
C GLY A 43 -2.62 -0.54 -1.61
N VAL A 44 -2.64 0.77 -1.86
CA VAL A 44 -3.51 1.72 -1.14
C VAL A 44 -4.89 1.89 -1.77
N CYS A 45 -5.04 1.59 -3.07
CA CYS A 45 -6.27 1.81 -3.81
C CYS A 45 -7.30 0.71 -3.50
N PRO A 46 -8.42 0.98 -2.81
CA PRO A 46 -9.31 -0.07 -2.29
C PRO A 46 -9.97 -0.94 -3.36
N THR A 47 -10.23 -0.38 -4.55
CA THR A 47 -10.96 -1.08 -5.63
C THR A 47 -10.07 -1.96 -6.50
N VAL A 48 -8.74 -1.92 -6.32
CA VAL A 48 -7.80 -2.79 -7.03
C VAL A 48 -8.07 -4.25 -6.68
N GLY A 49 -8.10 -5.12 -7.69
CA GLY A 49 -8.33 -6.56 -7.51
C GLY A 49 -7.11 -7.28 -6.95
N VAL A 50 -7.33 -8.17 -5.98
CA VAL A 50 -6.33 -9.01 -5.33
C VAL A 50 -5.55 -9.83 -6.35
N GLY A 51 -6.24 -10.48 -7.29
CA GLY A 51 -5.64 -11.39 -8.28
C GLY A 51 -4.49 -10.77 -9.06
N GLY A 52 -4.74 -9.65 -9.74
CA GLY A 52 -3.73 -8.96 -10.53
C GLY A 52 -2.69 -8.24 -9.67
N HIS A 53 -3.09 -7.69 -8.53
CA HIS A 53 -2.20 -6.90 -7.69
C HIS A 53 -1.10 -7.75 -7.03
N ILE A 54 -1.49 -8.83 -6.36
CA ILE A 54 -0.54 -9.66 -5.61
C ILE A 54 0.33 -10.47 -6.58
N SER A 55 -0.21 -10.94 -7.70
CA SER A 55 0.57 -11.68 -8.69
C SER A 55 1.62 -10.86 -9.44
N GLY A 56 1.45 -9.54 -9.52
CA GLY A 56 2.44 -8.61 -10.05
C GLY A 56 3.43 -8.09 -9.00
N GLY A 57 3.41 -8.62 -7.77
CA GLY A 57 4.25 -8.17 -6.67
C GLY A 57 3.45 -7.47 -5.56
N GLY A 58 2.89 -6.31 -5.87
CA GLY A 58 1.98 -5.58 -4.97
C GLY A 58 2.66 -4.80 -3.84
N TYR A 59 3.16 -3.61 -4.15
CA TYR A 59 3.75 -2.69 -3.17
C TYR A 59 2.70 -1.83 -2.44
N GLY A 60 3.00 -1.49 -1.18
CA GLY A 60 2.11 -0.81 -0.25
C GLY A 60 2.79 0.16 0.71
N MET A 61 2.00 0.75 1.61
CA MET A 61 2.52 1.65 2.66
C MET A 61 3.39 0.92 3.69
N MET A 62 3.24 -0.39 3.80
CA MET A 62 3.97 -1.23 4.76
C MET A 62 5.19 -1.95 4.16
N SER A 63 5.50 -1.73 2.88
CA SER A 63 6.48 -2.57 2.17
C SER A 63 7.91 -2.43 2.66
N ARG A 64 8.33 -1.32 3.28
CA ARG A 64 9.68 -1.21 3.86
C ARG A 64 9.89 -2.12 5.07
N LYS A 65 8.83 -2.31 5.87
CA LYS A 65 8.85 -3.21 7.03
C LYS A 65 8.55 -4.64 6.65
N HIS A 66 7.51 -4.85 5.86
CA HIS A 66 6.90 -6.15 5.62
C HIS A 66 7.09 -6.67 4.19
N SER A 67 7.85 -6.00 3.32
CA SER A 67 7.99 -6.38 1.91
C SER A 67 6.68 -6.27 1.10
N ILE A 68 6.69 -6.78 -0.13
CA ILE A 68 5.55 -6.71 -1.06
C ILE A 68 4.55 -7.85 -0.83
N ALA A 69 3.34 -7.72 -1.37
CA ALA A 69 2.25 -8.68 -1.17
C ALA A 69 2.61 -10.11 -1.62
N ALA A 70 3.34 -10.25 -2.72
CA ALA A 70 3.75 -11.53 -3.27
C ALA A 70 4.64 -12.36 -2.33
N ASP A 71 5.43 -11.70 -1.49
CA ASP A 71 6.31 -12.37 -0.52
C ASP A 71 5.52 -13.04 0.62
N HIS A 72 4.24 -12.68 0.77
CA HIS A 72 3.33 -13.24 1.77
C HIS A 72 2.38 -14.28 1.21
N ILE A 73 2.53 -14.69 -0.06
CA ILE A 73 1.80 -15.85 -0.58
C ILE A 73 2.48 -17.12 -0.05
N ILE A 74 1.72 -17.96 0.65
CA ILE A 74 2.19 -19.24 1.22
C ILE A 74 1.60 -20.46 0.52
N ASP A 75 0.50 -20.30 -0.21
CA ASP A 75 -0.13 -21.30 -1.08
C ASP A 75 -1.02 -20.59 -2.12
N ALA A 76 -1.44 -21.31 -3.16
CA ALA A 76 -2.37 -20.81 -4.18
C ALA A 76 -3.18 -21.95 -4.78
N LYS A 77 -4.41 -21.66 -5.20
CA LYS A 77 -5.27 -22.57 -5.96
C LYS A 77 -5.27 -22.12 -7.41
N VAL A 78 -4.80 -22.97 -8.33
CA VAL A 78 -4.58 -22.60 -9.74
C VAL A 78 -5.23 -23.64 -10.65
N LEU A 79 -5.97 -23.19 -11.65
CA LEU A 79 -6.42 -24.02 -12.76
C LEU A 79 -5.34 -24.00 -13.84
N ASN A 80 -4.71 -25.15 -14.07
CA ASN A 80 -3.64 -25.30 -15.06
C ASN A 80 -4.20 -25.48 -16.49
N ALA A 81 -3.32 -25.57 -17.48
CA ALA A 81 -3.70 -25.71 -18.89
C ALA A 81 -4.45 -27.02 -19.21
N ASP A 82 -4.24 -28.07 -18.41
CA ASP A 82 -4.91 -29.36 -18.55
C ASP A 82 -6.32 -29.36 -17.92
N GLY A 83 -6.76 -28.25 -17.33
CA GLY A 83 -8.05 -28.15 -16.64
C GLY A 83 -8.05 -28.72 -15.21
N HIS A 84 -6.87 -29.01 -14.65
CA HIS A 84 -6.74 -29.49 -13.27
C HIS A 84 -6.53 -28.34 -12.28
N ILE A 85 -7.14 -28.47 -11.11
CA ILE A 85 -6.89 -27.58 -9.98
C ILE A 85 -5.67 -28.10 -9.22
N VAL A 86 -4.62 -27.30 -9.19
CA VAL A 86 -3.37 -27.57 -8.47
C VAL A 86 -3.17 -26.57 -7.32
N TYR A 87 -2.45 -27.04 -6.31
CA TYR A 87 -2.03 -26.29 -5.12
C TYR A 87 -0.51 -26.23 -5.09
N ARG A 88 0.11 -25.48 -4.16
CA ARG A 88 1.57 -25.31 -4.14
C ARG A 88 2.32 -26.64 -4.29
N ARG A 89 1.93 -27.64 -3.49
CA ARG A 89 2.54 -28.97 -3.53
C ARG A 89 2.41 -29.67 -4.88
N SER A 90 1.25 -29.59 -5.53
CA SER A 90 1.00 -30.29 -6.80
C SER A 90 1.39 -29.49 -8.04
N MET A 91 1.53 -28.16 -7.93
CA MET A 91 1.98 -27.30 -9.02
C MET A 91 3.51 -27.23 -9.11
N GLY A 92 4.22 -27.58 -8.03
CA GLY A 92 5.68 -27.49 -7.94
C GLY A 92 6.16 -26.07 -7.58
N GLU A 93 7.39 -25.97 -7.09
CA GLU A 93 7.93 -24.69 -6.61
C GLU A 93 8.23 -23.70 -7.75
N ASP A 94 8.50 -24.16 -8.97
CA ASP A 94 8.77 -23.29 -10.13
C ASP A 94 7.53 -22.48 -10.53
N LEU A 95 6.38 -23.16 -10.66
CA LEU A 95 5.12 -22.49 -10.95
C LEU A 95 4.68 -21.62 -9.75
N PHE A 96 4.88 -22.10 -8.52
CA PHE A 96 4.60 -21.31 -7.33
C PHE A 96 5.47 -20.05 -7.23
N TRP A 97 6.71 -20.09 -7.69
CA TRP A 97 7.56 -18.91 -7.83
C TRP A 97 7.03 -17.96 -8.92
N ALA A 98 6.70 -18.49 -10.10
CA ALA A 98 6.29 -17.68 -11.25
C ALA A 98 5.03 -16.83 -10.98
N ILE A 99 4.05 -17.37 -10.26
CA ILE A 99 2.79 -16.66 -9.94
C ILE A 99 2.95 -15.57 -8.87
N ARG A 100 4.12 -15.46 -8.22
CA ARG A 100 4.44 -14.49 -7.15
C ARG A 100 5.30 -13.32 -7.67
N GLY A 101 4.95 -12.78 -8.84
CA GLY A 101 5.62 -11.61 -9.42
C GLY A 101 5.63 -11.60 -10.95
N GLY A 102 5.54 -12.77 -11.59
CA GLY A 102 5.51 -12.91 -13.05
C GLY A 102 4.17 -12.52 -13.69
N GLY A 103 3.16 -12.17 -12.88
CA GLY A 103 1.79 -11.94 -13.32
C GLY A 103 1.07 -13.24 -13.67
N THR A 104 -0.19 -13.39 -13.24
CA THR A 104 -0.91 -14.65 -13.42
C THR A 104 -1.42 -14.91 -14.83
N THR A 105 -1.38 -13.92 -15.73
CA THR A 105 -1.92 -14.06 -17.09
C THR A 105 -1.19 -15.13 -17.92
N SER A 106 0.04 -15.48 -17.56
CA SER A 106 0.90 -16.37 -18.36
C SER A 106 0.96 -17.81 -17.85
N PHE A 107 0.43 -18.09 -16.65
CA PHE A 107 0.73 -19.34 -15.91
C PHE A 107 -0.53 -20.11 -15.46
N GLY A 108 -1.68 -19.84 -16.08
CA GLY A 108 -2.97 -20.44 -15.76
C GLY A 108 -3.93 -19.46 -15.07
N ILE A 109 -5.04 -19.98 -14.54
CA ILE A 109 -6.05 -19.15 -13.86
C ILE A 109 -5.93 -19.37 -12.36
N VAL A 110 -5.32 -18.42 -11.66
CA VAL A 110 -5.34 -18.44 -10.19
C VAL A 110 -6.75 -18.15 -9.71
N LEU A 111 -7.27 -19.01 -8.85
CA LEU A 111 -8.60 -18.93 -8.26
C LEU A 111 -8.56 -18.29 -6.87
N ALA A 112 -7.54 -18.62 -6.07
CA ALA A 112 -7.34 -18.07 -4.73
C ALA A 112 -5.88 -18.10 -4.30
N PHE A 113 -5.51 -17.18 -3.41
CA PHE A 113 -4.23 -17.20 -2.71
C PHE A 113 -4.45 -17.51 -1.22
N LYS A 114 -3.52 -18.25 -0.62
CA LYS A 114 -3.35 -18.31 0.83
C LYS A 114 -2.26 -17.31 1.22
N LEU A 115 -2.64 -16.34 2.02
CA LEU A 115 -1.81 -15.22 2.43
C LEU A 115 -1.38 -15.39 3.88
N GLN A 116 -0.13 -15.04 4.17
CA GLN A 116 0.37 -14.80 5.51
C GLN A 116 0.03 -13.36 5.92
N LEU A 117 -0.69 -13.20 7.02
CA LEU A 117 -1.00 -11.89 7.61
C LEU A 117 0.15 -11.45 8.51
N VAL A 118 0.39 -10.15 8.55
CA VAL A 118 1.43 -9.53 9.36
C VAL A 118 0.87 -8.97 10.65
N THR A 119 1.68 -8.97 11.71
CA THR A 119 1.33 -8.32 12.97
C THR A 119 1.74 -6.85 12.93
N ILE A 120 0.83 -5.97 13.33
CA ILE A 120 1.00 -4.52 13.37
C ILE A 120 0.74 -3.98 14.77
N PRO A 121 1.29 -2.80 15.13
CA PRO A 121 0.90 -2.11 16.35
C PRO A 121 -0.59 -1.72 16.31
N GLY A 122 -1.21 -1.59 17.48
CA GLY A 122 -2.61 -1.14 17.58
C GLY A 122 -2.81 0.33 17.20
N THR A 123 -1.74 1.11 17.16
CA THR A 123 -1.72 2.51 16.75
C THR A 123 -0.62 2.70 15.72
N VAL A 124 -0.95 3.40 14.63
CA VAL A 124 -0.02 3.87 13.61
C VAL A 124 -0.10 5.40 13.53
N THR A 125 0.92 6.03 12.96
CA THR A 125 0.94 7.49 12.73
C THR A 125 1.03 7.78 11.25
N VAL A 126 0.24 8.75 10.78
CA VAL A 126 0.31 9.29 9.42
C VAL A 126 0.55 10.80 9.47
N PHE A 127 1.16 11.34 8.42
CA PHE A 127 1.18 12.77 8.15
C PHE A 127 1.14 13.04 6.64
N ASN A 128 0.79 14.27 6.28
CA ASN A 128 0.76 14.72 4.90
C ASN A 128 1.18 16.19 4.81
N VAL A 129 2.49 16.42 4.62
CA VAL A 129 3.10 17.75 4.61
C VAL A 129 3.35 18.19 3.16
N SER A 130 2.80 19.34 2.77
CA SER A 130 2.99 19.91 1.44
C SER A 130 3.88 21.15 1.48
N ARG A 131 4.71 21.30 0.45
CA ARG A 131 5.56 22.48 0.19
C ARG A 131 5.50 22.82 -1.29
N THR A 132 5.37 24.10 -1.61
CA THR A 132 5.49 24.57 -2.99
C THR A 132 6.95 24.90 -3.35
N SER A 133 7.25 25.14 -4.62
CA SER A 133 8.59 25.56 -5.05
C SER A 133 9.09 26.78 -4.30
N GLU A 134 8.21 27.75 -4.02
CA GLU A 134 8.50 28.96 -3.25
C GLU A 134 8.80 28.65 -1.78
N GLN A 135 8.32 27.51 -1.28
CA GLN A 135 8.57 27.00 0.07
C GLN A 135 9.69 25.94 0.08
N ASN A 136 10.66 26.09 -0.81
CA ASN A 136 11.88 25.28 -0.86
C ASN A 136 11.65 23.78 -1.20
N ALA A 137 10.56 23.45 -1.92
CA ALA A 137 10.22 22.07 -2.27
C ALA A 137 11.36 21.32 -2.98
N THR A 138 12.08 21.97 -3.90
CA THR A 138 13.17 21.32 -4.65
C THR A 138 14.28 20.79 -3.73
N ASN A 139 14.69 21.59 -2.74
CA ASN A 139 15.73 21.16 -1.79
C ASN A 139 15.24 20.03 -0.89
N LEU A 140 13.95 20.05 -0.50
CA LEU A 140 13.36 18.95 0.26
C LEU A 140 13.26 17.66 -0.54
N VAL A 141 12.87 17.75 -1.82
CA VAL A 141 12.85 16.59 -2.73
C VAL A 141 14.26 16.04 -2.91
N HIS A 142 15.25 16.90 -3.12
CA HIS A 142 16.65 16.49 -3.23
C HIS A 142 17.10 15.75 -1.96
N LYS A 143 16.87 16.33 -0.77
CA LYS A 143 17.20 15.69 0.51
C LYS A 143 16.46 14.36 0.73
N TRP A 144 15.18 14.30 0.35
CA TRP A 144 14.37 13.09 0.44
C TRP A 144 14.98 11.91 -0.33
N GLN A 145 15.57 12.15 -1.51
CA GLN A 145 16.23 11.10 -2.32
C GLN A 145 17.38 10.39 -1.59
N TYR A 146 18.07 11.07 -0.65
CA TYR A 146 19.16 10.48 0.13
C TYR A 146 18.69 9.80 1.42
N THR A 147 17.47 10.13 1.86
CA THR A 147 16.99 9.84 3.22
C THR A 147 15.93 8.75 3.25
N ALA A 148 14.97 8.78 2.32
CA ALA A 148 13.75 8.00 2.39
C ALA A 148 13.97 6.48 2.33
N ASP A 149 15.02 6.01 1.65
CA ASP A 149 15.38 4.60 1.55
C ASP A 149 16.15 4.09 2.79
N LYS A 150 16.76 4.99 3.57
CA LYS A 150 17.63 4.69 4.72
C LYS A 150 17.02 4.98 6.09
N ILE A 151 15.89 5.69 6.14
CA ILE A 151 15.17 5.98 7.38
C ILE A 151 14.61 4.69 8.02
N ASP A 152 14.13 4.77 9.26
CA ASP A 152 13.58 3.63 10.02
C ASP A 152 12.64 2.75 9.18
N ARG A 153 12.79 1.41 9.26
CA ARG A 153 12.03 0.47 8.42
C ARG A 153 10.52 0.47 8.69
N ASN A 154 10.08 0.92 9.86
CA ASN A 154 8.66 1.09 10.20
C ASN A 154 8.03 2.31 9.50
N LEU A 155 8.84 3.17 8.88
CA LEU A 155 8.41 4.38 8.19
C LEU A 155 8.47 4.20 6.66
N LEU A 156 7.38 4.48 5.96
CA LEU A 156 7.41 4.73 4.52
C LEU A 156 7.10 6.19 4.25
N LEU A 157 8.05 6.92 3.64
CA LEU A 157 7.92 8.32 3.26
C LEU A 157 7.75 8.45 1.74
N ARG A 158 6.52 8.61 1.27
CA ARG A 158 6.22 8.83 -0.16
C ARG A 158 6.28 10.31 -0.51
N LEU A 159 6.63 10.57 -1.75
CA LEU A 159 6.60 11.89 -2.36
C LEU A 159 5.61 11.90 -3.53
N PHE A 160 4.71 12.87 -3.53
CA PHE A 160 3.89 13.22 -4.69
C PHE A 160 4.30 14.59 -5.21
N LEU A 161 4.54 14.68 -6.51
CA LEU A 161 4.75 15.95 -7.21
C LEU A 161 3.53 16.25 -8.07
N ARG A 162 2.94 17.44 -7.92
CA ARG A 162 1.78 17.88 -8.71
C ARG A 162 1.95 19.33 -9.12
N SER A 163 1.48 19.67 -10.33
CA SER A 163 1.28 21.07 -10.71
C SER A 163 0.00 21.58 -10.06
N ILE A 164 0.09 22.72 -9.39
CA ILE A 164 -1.06 23.43 -8.80
C ILE A 164 -1.01 24.91 -9.19
N THR A 165 -2.10 25.64 -8.93
CA THR A 165 -2.06 27.11 -8.92
C THR A 165 -1.54 27.56 -7.56
N SER A 166 -0.50 28.39 -7.56
CA SER A 166 0.10 28.96 -6.36
C SER A 166 -0.95 29.74 -5.57
N PRO A 167 -1.17 29.41 -4.29
CA PRO A 167 -2.09 30.18 -3.45
C PRO A 167 -1.56 31.58 -3.14
N ILE A 168 -0.25 31.81 -3.36
CA ILE A 168 0.43 33.09 -3.08
C ILE A 168 0.41 33.99 -4.32
N HIS A 169 0.82 33.45 -5.46
CA HIS A 169 1.06 34.24 -6.67
C HIS A 169 0.02 34.06 -7.78
N GLY A 170 -0.89 33.08 -7.64
CA GLY A 170 -1.91 32.79 -8.66
C GLY A 170 -1.37 32.18 -9.96
N ASN A 171 -0.05 32.04 -10.11
CA ASN A 171 0.60 31.37 -11.24
C ASN A 171 0.73 29.86 -11.00
N ARG A 172 1.06 29.08 -12.03
CA ARG A 172 1.33 27.64 -11.85
C ARG A 172 2.64 27.43 -11.09
N THR A 173 2.61 26.55 -10.09
CA THR A 173 3.78 26.11 -9.32
C THR A 173 3.76 24.59 -9.10
N ILE A 174 4.88 24.03 -8.66
CA ILE A 174 4.96 22.61 -8.28
C ILE A 174 4.77 22.49 -6.77
N GLN A 175 3.91 21.56 -6.37
CA GLN A 175 3.75 21.15 -4.99
C GLN A 175 4.37 19.77 -4.78
N ALA A 176 5.25 19.68 -3.79
CA ALA A 176 5.76 18.43 -3.23
C ALA A 176 4.96 18.08 -1.98
N THR A 177 4.35 16.90 -1.97
CA THR A 177 3.58 16.39 -0.84
C THR A 177 4.26 15.14 -0.29
N PHE A 178 4.72 15.24 0.95
CA PHE A 178 5.37 14.18 1.71
C PHE A 178 4.33 13.46 2.56
N ASN A 179 4.05 12.21 2.21
CA ASN A 179 2.97 11.41 2.78
C ASN A 179 3.52 10.14 3.43
N THR A 180 3.12 9.86 4.66
CA THR A 180 3.77 8.82 5.49
C THR A 180 2.79 7.87 6.15
N LEU A 181 3.20 6.61 6.26
CA LEU A 181 2.74 5.67 7.27
C LEU A 181 3.92 5.28 8.14
N TYR A 182 3.77 5.43 9.45
CA TYR A 182 4.69 4.95 10.46
C TYR A 182 4.00 3.90 11.33
N LEU A 183 4.60 2.69 11.39
CA LEU A 183 4.11 1.59 12.23
C LEU A 183 4.56 1.80 13.69
N GLY A 184 4.00 2.82 14.34
CA GLY A 184 4.26 3.20 15.71
C GLY A 184 3.51 4.46 16.08
N ARG A 185 3.89 5.07 17.21
CA ARG A 185 3.27 6.29 17.73
C ARG A 185 4.07 7.55 17.36
N VAL A 186 3.43 8.71 17.49
CA VAL A 186 4.01 10.01 17.14
C VAL A 186 5.25 10.34 17.97
N HIS A 187 5.26 9.94 19.25
CA HIS A 187 6.39 10.17 20.15
C HIS A 187 7.67 9.43 19.72
N ASP A 188 7.54 8.30 19.02
CA ASP A 188 8.68 7.56 18.44
C ASP A 188 9.06 8.12 17.06
N LEU A 189 8.07 8.61 16.30
CA LEU A 189 8.26 9.15 14.95
C LEU A 189 9.04 10.47 14.95
N LEU A 190 8.69 11.40 15.83
CA LEU A 190 9.24 12.75 15.80
C LEU A 190 10.77 12.79 16.00
N PRO A 191 11.37 12.07 16.97
CA PRO A 191 12.83 12.01 17.10
C PRO A 191 13.53 11.49 15.83
N ILE A 192 12.95 10.46 15.18
CA ILE A 192 13.50 9.89 13.93
C ILE A 192 13.49 10.96 12.82
N MET A 193 12.39 11.70 12.68
CA MET A 193 12.27 12.75 11.68
C MET A 193 13.20 13.93 11.97
N GLN A 194 13.36 14.31 13.24
CA GLN A 194 14.28 15.36 13.66
C GLN A 194 15.76 14.99 13.42
N GLU A 195 16.12 13.71 13.56
CA GLU A 195 17.48 13.25 13.30
C GLU A 195 17.75 13.07 11.79
N LYS A 196 16.82 12.43 11.07
CA LYS A 196 17.06 11.98 9.69
C LYS A 196 16.59 12.95 8.62
N PHE A 197 15.53 13.71 8.88
CA PHE A 197 14.97 14.67 7.92
C PHE A 197 14.42 15.94 8.58
N PRO A 198 15.24 16.65 9.40
CA PRO A 198 14.79 17.85 10.11
C PRO A 198 14.32 18.96 9.18
N GLU A 199 14.84 19.01 7.95
CA GLU A 199 14.52 20.05 6.97
C GLU A 199 13.03 20.05 6.58
N LEU A 200 12.32 18.92 6.71
CA LEU A 200 10.87 18.85 6.47
C LEU A 200 10.09 19.72 7.48
N GLY A 201 10.64 19.92 8.69
CA GLY A 201 10.02 20.68 9.77
C GLY A 201 8.71 20.06 10.23
N LEU A 202 8.69 18.74 10.42
CA LEU A 202 7.50 18.00 10.87
C LEU A 202 7.20 18.35 12.34
N LEU A 203 5.97 18.79 12.60
CA LEU A 203 5.50 19.11 13.95
C LEU A 203 4.53 18.04 14.48
N PRO A 204 4.35 17.93 15.81
CA PRO A 204 3.38 17.01 16.40
C PRO A 204 1.95 17.17 15.83
N GLU A 205 1.53 18.40 15.56
CA GLU A 205 0.22 18.75 15.00
C GLU A 205 0.01 18.30 13.54
N ASP A 206 1.08 18.04 12.79
CA ASP A 206 1.01 17.49 11.43
C ASP A 206 0.69 15.97 11.46
N CYS A 207 0.87 15.34 12.62
CA CYS A 207 0.77 13.90 12.80
C CYS A 207 -0.60 13.50 13.33
N ILE A 208 -1.13 12.39 12.80
CA ILE A 208 -2.41 11.84 13.23
C ILE A 208 -2.20 10.39 13.61
N GLU A 209 -2.46 10.07 14.87
CA GLU A 209 -2.52 8.69 15.35
C GLU A 209 -3.88 8.07 15.05
N MET A 210 -3.87 6.84 14.56
CA MET A 210 -5.08 6.10 14.21
C MET A 210 -4.80 4.60 14.19
N SER A 211 -5.82 3.77 14.00
CA SER A 211 -5.65 2.36 13.67
C SER A 211 -5.17 2.18 12.23
N TRP A 212 -4.64 1.00 11.91
CA TRP A 212 -4.20 0.71 10.54
C TRP A 212 -5.34 0.80 9.51
N ILE A 213 -6.56 0.34 9.84
CA ILE A 213 -7.69 0.40 8.90
C ILE A 213 -8.14 1.84 8.63
N GLU A 214 -8.06 2.71 9.64
CA GLU A 214 -8.29 4.15 9.43
C GLU A 214 -7.21 4.77 8.54
N SER A 215 -5.96 4.30 8.63
CA SER A 215 -4.90 4.75 7.72
C SER A 215 -5.18 4.35 6.26
N VAL A 216 -5.80 3.19 6.02
CA VAL A 216 -6.25 2.79 4.67
C VAL A 216 -7.27 3.78 4.13
N LEU A 217 -8.25 4.19 4.94
CA LEU A 217 -9.24 5.22 4.56
C LEU A 217 -8.58 6.58 4.35
N TYR A 218 -7.62 6.94 5.18
CA TYR A 218 -6.84 8.18 5.07
C TYR A 218 -6.15 8.29 3.70
N PHE A 219 -5.38 7.27 3.30
CA PHE A 219 -4.69 7.28 2.00
C PHE A 219 -5.65 7.19 0.81
N ALA A 220 -6.84 6.62 1.01
CA ALA A 220 -7.87 6.58 -0.02
C ALA A 220 -8.67 7.88 -0.15
N GLY A 221 -8.46 8.87 0.74
CA GLY A 221 -9.25 10.10 0.77
C GLY A 221 -10.69 9.89 1.28
N LEU A 222 -10.91 8.88 2.12
CA LEU A 222 -12.23 8.44 2.61
C LEU A 222 -12.34 8.53 4.15
N ARG A 223 -11.58 9.42 4.79
CA ARG A 223 -11.48 9.49 6.27
C ARG A 223 -12.82 9.75 6.96
N ASN A 224 -13.76 10.41 6.29
CA ASN A 224 -15.06 10.76 6.86
C ASN A 224 -16.14 9.67 6.63
N GLU A 225 -15.79 8.60 5.93
CA GLU A 225 -16.71 7.51 5.60
C GLU A 225 -16.63 6.39 6.65
N SER A 226 -17.72 5.62 6.79
CA SER A 226 -17.64 4.34 7.50
C SER A 226 -16.62 3.43 6.79
N PHE A 227 -15.86 2.63 7.55
CA PHE A 227 -14.94 1.67 6.95
C PHE A 227 -15.64 0.62 6.06
N ASP A 228 -16.96 0.45 6.19
CA ASP A 228 -17.78 -0.36 5.26
C ASP A 228 -17.73 0.14 3.81
N ILE A 229 -17.33 1.39 3.55
CA ILE A 229 -17.10 1.90 2.18
C ILE A 229 -16.08 1.05 1.42
N LEU A 230 -15.15 0.39 2.13
CA LEU A 230 -14.14 -0.51 1.54
C LEU A 230 -14.74 -1.77 0.91
N LEU A 231 -16.00 -2.11 1.23
CA LEU A 231 -16.74 -3.18 0.55
C LEU A 231 -17.21 -2.77 -0.86
N SER A 232 -17.30 -1.46 -1.13
CA SER A 232 -17.65 -0.92 -2.43
C SER A 232 -16.60 -1.25 -3.48
N ARG A 233 -17.08 -1.49 -4.69
CA ARG A 233 -16.24 -1.71 -5.89
C ARG A 233 -16.26 -0.52 -6.84
N ILE A 234 -17.04 0.50 -6.50
CA ILE A 234 -17.13 1.72 -7.28
C ILE A 234 -15.97 2.61 -6.81
N PRO A 235 -15.04 2.98 -7.71
CA PRO A 235 -14.00 3.93 -7.36
C PRO A 235 -14.65 5.26 -6.97
N THR A 236 -14.36 5.75 -5.78
CA THR A 236 -14.86 7.02 -5.24
C THR A 236 -13.70 7.95 -4.90
N GLY A 237 -14.01 9.24 -4.69
CA GLY A 237 -13.02 10.25 -4.31
C GLY A 237 -11.92 10.42 -5.37
N ILE A 238 -10.66 10.41 -4.92
CA ILE A 238 -9.47 10.62 -5.76
C ILE A 238 -9.22 9.51 -6.80
N TYR A 239 -9.97 8.40 -6.73
CA TYR A 239 -9.86 7.27 -7.66
C TYR A 239 -10.99 7.22 -8.69
N SER A 240 -11.78 8.28 -8.81
CA SER A 240 -12.85 8.36 -9.81
C SER A 240 -12.31 8.08 -11.22
N PRO A 241 -13.09 7.43 -12.11
CA PRO A 241 -12.60 7.02 -13.41
C PRO A 241 -12.12 8.22 -14.24
N VAL A 242 -10.81 8.25 -14.51
CA VAL A 242 -10.18 9.22 -15.39
C VAL A 242 -9.31 8.45 -16.38
N TYR A 243 -9.25 8.93 -17.63
CA TYR A 243 -8.27 8.42 -18.58
C TYR A 243 -6.87 8.80 -18.09
N PHE A 244 -5.98 7.82 -18.00
CA PHE A 244 -4.61 8.06 -17.56
C PHE A 244 -3.62 7.23 -18.38
N LYS A 245 -2.39 7.75 -18.48
CA LYS A 245 -1.24 7.01 -18.99
C LYS A 245 -0.17 6.95 -17.91
N GLY A 246 0.07 5.76 -17.38
CA GLY A 246 1.14 5.50 -16.41
C GLY A 246 2.40 4.94 -17.06
N LYS A 247 3.56 5.33 -16.52
CA LYS A 247 4.88 4.73 -16.72
C LYS A 247 5.57 4.65 -15.35
N SER A 248 6.60 3.81 -15.24
CA SER A 248 7.38 3.64 -14.00
C SER A 248 8.86 3.53 -14.33
N ASP A 249 9.70 3.86 -13.36
CA ASP A 249 11.16 3.73 -13.44
C ASP A 249 11.74 3.37 -12.06
N TYR A 250 13.00 2.95 -12.02
CA TYR A 250 13.76 2.68 -10.80
C TYR A 250 14.98 3.58 -10.74
N VAL A 251 15.01 4.43 -9.72
CA VAL A 251 16.13 5.36 -9.47
C VAL A 251 17.15 4.68 -8.56
N ARG A 252 18.40 4.52 -9.04
CA ARG A 252 19.51 3.94 -8.27
C ARG A 252 20.43 4.99 -7.64
N GLN A 253 20.49 6.17 -8.24
CA GLN A 253 21.25 7.31 -7.75
C GLN A 253 20.34 8.53 -7.78
N PRO A 254 20.41 9.43 -6.77
CA PRO A 254 19.60 10.64 -6.75
C PRO A 254 19.70 11.44 -8.06
N ILE A 255 18.55 11.88 -8.54
CA ILE A 255 18.43 12.70 -9.75
C ILE A 255 18.83 14.13 -9.37
N LEU A 256 19.78 14.69 -10.14
CA LEU A 256 20.26 16.07 -10.03
C LEU A 256 19.21 17.09 -10.51
#